data_AF-A0A6M0SRH7-F1
#
_entry.id   AF-A0A6M0SRH7-F1
#
_cell.length_a   1.000
_cell.length_b   1.000
_cell.length_c   1.000
_cell.angle_alpha   90.00
_cell.angle_beta   90.00
_cell.angle_gamma   90.00
#
_symmetry.space_group_name_H-M   'P 1'
#
loop_
_entity.id
_entity.type
_entity.pdbx_description
1 polymer ?
#
loop_
_entity_poly.entity_id
_entity_poly.type
_entity_poly.pdbx_seq_one_letter_code
_entity_poly.pdbx_strand_id
1 'polypeptide(L)'
;MNIIWNKERVISMTLNDALELYKKDLFKILSREEKKLQKANEKAAEKMKNIIEEYPTENDVMDAYGCGMITEHKKDKILEMLAIKNHDGPMTNIYIELLKKDINDIDLELKYPTDKEPIEKVSIDSRIKELEKENEKLRSEIKKAKKHNARGAGRKASFTDQEKEMIKMYRIQRKTIAELAEMFNCSTGLIHKIINE
;
A
#
# COMPACT_ATOMS: atom_id res chain seq x y z
N MET A 1 -3.13 36.25 -4.89
CA MET A 1 -3.82 36.05 -6.18
C MET A 1 -4.92 35.01 -5.95
N ASN A 2 -6.19 35.43 -6.00
CA ASN A 2 -7.34 34.55 -5.83
C ASN A 2 -7.51 33.66 -7.06
N ILE A 3 -7.44 32.35 -6.87
CA ILE A 3 -7.83 31.38 -7.90
C ILE A 3 -9.36 31.25 -7.79
N ILE A 4 -10.07 31.99 -8.62
CA ILE A 4 -11.53 31.85 -8.76
C ILE A 4 -11.75 30.58 -9.59
N TRP A 5 -12.04 29.47 -8.92
CA TRP A 5 -12.46 28.24 -9.57
C TRP A 5 -13.88 28.43 -10.09
N ASN A 6 -14.02 28.47 -11.41
CA ASN A 6 -15.31 28.56 -12.06
C ASN A 6 -16.04 27.23 -11.89
N LYS A 7 -16.93 27.16 -10.89
CA LYS A 7 -17.67 25.94 -10.49
C LYS A 7 -18.40 25.26 -11.64
N GLU A 8 -18.74 25.99 -12.70
CA GLU A 8 -19.47 25.48 -13.87
C GLU A 8 -18.62 24.59 -14.79
N ARG A 9 -17.28 24.71 -14.77
CA ARG A 9 -16.40 23.92 -15.66
C ARG A 9 -16.17 22.47 -15.18
N VAL A 10 -16.44 22.21 -13.91
CA VAL A 10 -16.18 20.92 -13.26
C VAL A 10 -17.32 19.92 -13.50
N ILE A 11 -18.48 20.38 -13.98
CA ILE A 11 -19.71 19.57 -14.07
C ILE A 11 -19.67 18.57 -15.24
N SER A 12 -18.70 18.67 -16.17
CA SER A 12 -18.52 17.71 -17.28
C SER A 12 -17.08 17.21 -17.48
N MET A 13 -16.17 17.49 -16.55
CA MET A 13 -14.77 17.08 -16.66
C MET A 13 -14.58 15.68 -16.10
N THR A 14 -13.90 14.81 -16.86
CA THR A 14 -13.46 13.53 -16.33
C THR A 14 -12.35 13.75 -15.30
N LEU A 15 -12.12 12.76 -14.44
CA LEU A 15 -11.07 12.82 -13.42
C LEU A 15 -9.68 13.06 -14.02
N ASN A 16 -9.45 12.57 -15.25
CA ASN A 16 -8.22 12.77 -16.00
C ASN A 16 -8.04 14.22 -16.48
N ASP A 17 -9.10 14.85 -16.97
CA ASP A 17 -9.06 16.25 -17.40
C ASP A 17 -8.72 17.18 -16.23
N ALA A 18 -9.26 16.88 -15.04
CA ALA A 18 -8.98 17.63 -13.82
C ALA A 18 -7.50 17.50 -13.42
N LEU A 19 -6.98 16.28 -13.45
CA LEU A 19 -5.58 15.98 -13.13
C LEU A 19 -4.61 16.66 -14.10
N GLU A 20 -4.92 16.70 -15.40
CA GLU A 20 -4.09 17.40 -16.39
C GLU A 20 -4.07 18.92 -16.15
N LEU A 21 -5.22 19.50 -15.79
CA LEU A 21 -5.32 20.92 -15.47
C LEU A 21 -4.48 21.28 -14.23
N TYR A 22 -4.54 20.46 -13.18
CA TYR A 22 -3.71 20.62 -11.98
C TYR A 22 -2.22 20.53 -12.28
N LYS A 23 -1.80 19.55 -13.09
CA LYS A 23 -0.39 19.41 -13.51
C LYS A 23 0.09 20.67 -14.25
N LYS A 24 -0.72 21.21 -15.15
CA LYS A 24 -0.40 22.42 -15.92
C LYS A 24 -0.24 23.64 -15.02
N ASP A 25 -1.12 23.81 -14.05
CA ASP A 25 -1.03 24.96 -13.13
C ASP A 25 0.12 24.82 -12.14
N LEU A 26 0.41 23.61 -11.65
CA LEU A 26 1.59 23.32 -10.86
C LEU A 26 2.87 23.66 -11.64
N PHE A 27 2.97 23.26 -12.91
CA PHE A 27 4.12 23.57 -13.76
C PHE A 27 4.35 25.08 -13.92
N LYS A 28 3.28 25.88 -14.10
CA LYS A 28 3.39 27.34 -14.17
C LYS A 28 3.90 27.95 -12.86
N ILE A 29 3.45 27.44 -11.72
CA ILE A 29 3.90 27.89 -10.40
C ILE A 29 5.38 27.57 -10.23
N LEU A 30 5.80 26.34 -10.50
CA LEU A 30 7.19 25.91 -10.42
C LEU A 30 8.08 26.77 -11.33
N SER A 31 7.74 26.95 -12.60
CA SER A 31 8.52 27.78 -13.53
C SER A 31 8.64 29.25 -13.07
N ARG A 32 7.59 29.79 -12.43
CA ARG A 32 7.64 31.15 -11.87
C ARG A 32 8.59 31.23 -10.67
N GLU A 33 8.52 30.27 -9.76
CA GLU A 33 9.39 30.23 -8.58
C GLU A 33 10.84 29.96 -8.97
N GLU A 34 11.10 29.05 -9.91
CA GLU A 34 12.44 28.82 -10.48
C GLU A 34 13.03 30.10 -11.07
N LYS A 35 12.26 30.85 -11.86
CA LYS A 35 12.72 32.14 -12.43
C LYS A 35 13.02 33.18 -11.36
N LYS A 36 12.24 33.23 -10.27
CA LYS A 36 12.52 34.15 -9.16
C LYS A 36 13.79 33.75 -8.43
N LEU A 37 13.94 32.45 -8.15
CA LEU A 37 15.11 31.91 -7.46
C LEU A 37 16.38 32.12 -8.30
N GLN A 38 16.31 31.84 -9.61
CA GLN A 38 17.40 32.07 -10.54
C GLN A 38 17.84 33.54 -10.55
N LYS A 39 16.90 34.48 -10.69
CA LYS A 39 17.22 35.92 -10.63
C LYS A 39 17.81 36.34 -9.29
N ALA A 40 17.34 35.78 -8.19
CA ALA A 40 17.87 36.05 -6.86
C ALA A 40 19.31 35.54 -6.73
N ASN A 41 19.58 34.32 -7.22
CA ASN A 41 20.90 33.70 -7.22
C ASN A 41 21.89 34.45 -8.13
N GLU A 42 21.48 34.82 -9.35
CA GLU A 42 22.29 35.64 -10.26
C GLU A 42 22.67 36.97 -9.62
N LYS A 43 21.71 37.65 -8.97
CA LYS A 43 21.97 38.91 -8.26
C LYS A 43 22.85 38.72 -7.03
N ALA A 44 22.76 37.59 -6.33
CA ALA A 44 23.65 37.25 -5.23
C ALA A 44 25.07 36.93 -5.73
N ALA A 45 25.20 36.18 -6.82
CA ALA A 45 26.47 35.84 -7.44
C ALA A 45 27.19 37.08 -7.98
N GLU A 46 26.47 38.02 -8.60
CA GLU A 46 27.04 39.27 -9.10
C GLU A 46 27.52 40.17 -7.95
N LYS A 47 26.74 40.25 -6.85
CA LYS A 47 27.20 40.92 -5.62
C LYS A 47 28.44 40.25 -5.03
N MET A 48 28.47 38.91 -5.00
CA MET A 48 29.61 38.15 -4.49
C MET A 48 30.85 38.40 -5.35
N LYS A 49 30.69 38.42 -6.68
CA LYS A 49 31.76 38.73 -7.63
C LYS A 49 32.33 40.14 -7.39
N ASN A 50 31.48 41.15 -7.29
CA ASN A 50 31.91 42.53 -7.04
C ASN A 50 32.66 42.67 -5.71
N ILE A 51 32.21 41.98 -4.65
CA ILE A 51 32.87 41.99 -3.34
C ILE A 51 34.25 41.32 -3.40
N ILE A 52 34.37 40.21 -4.14
CA ILE A 52 35.66 39.50 -4.31
C ILE A 52 36.61 40.29 -5.21
N GLU A 53 36.10 41.06 -6.17
CA GLU A 53 36.93 42.00 -6.96
C GLU A 53 37.42 43.19 -6.11
N GLU A 54 36.59 43.68 -5.18
CA GLU A 54 36.95 44.77 -4.25
C GLU A 54 37.94 44.32 -3.18
N TYR A 55 37.83 43.06 -2.70
CA TYR A 55 38.73 42.46 -1.71
C TYR A 55 39.23 41.09 -2.18
N PRO A 56 40.28 41.04 -3.03
CA PRO A 56 40.76 39.80 -3.64
C PRO A 56 41.40 38.81 -2.66
N THR A 57 42.06 39.30 -1.61
CA THR A 57 42.79 38.47 -0.64
C THR A 57 42.32 38.71 0.79
N GLU A 58 42.61 37.74 1.67
CA GLU A 58 42.33 37.84 3.11
C GLU A 58 43.02 39.07 3.75
N ASN A 59 44.22 39.43 3.28
CA ASN A 59 44.93 40.61 3.77
C ASN A 59 44.19 41.91 3.43
N ASP A 60 43.64 42.03 2.22
CA ASP A 60 42.89 43.23 1.79
C ASP A 60 41.63 43.45 2.67
N VAL A 61 40.99 42.34 3.08
CA VAL A 61 39.82 42.37 3.98
C VAL A 61 40.23 42.81 5.40
N MET A 62 41.34 42.28 5.90
CA MET A 62 41.85 42.61 7.23
C MET A 62 42.33 44.06 7.32
N ASP A 63 42.97 44.57 6.27
CA ASP A 63 43.40 45.97 6.17
C ASP A 63 42.19 46.92 6.13
N ALA A 64 41.17 46.60 5.32
CA ALA A 64 39.93 47.39 5.27
C ALA A 64 39.20 47.43 6.63
N TYR A 65 39.21 46.32 7.37
CA TYR A 65 38.67 46.28 8.73
C TYR A 65 39.51 47.11 9.71
N GLY A 66 40.84 46.98 9.65
CA GLY A 66 41.77 47.76 10.48
C GLY A 66 41.68 49.28 10.24
N CYS A 67 41.34 49.68 9.01
CA CYS A 67 41.08 51.08 8.66
C CYS A 67 39.63 51.54 8.94
N GLY A 68 38.77 50.69 9.50
CA GLY A 68 37.38 51.03 9.82
C GLY A 68 36.45 51.19 8.61
N MET A 69 36.86 50.73 7.43
CA MET A 69 36.08 50.82 6.19
C MET A 69 34.93 49.80 6.12
N ILE A 70 35.08 48.69 6.86
CA ILE A 70 34.08 47.63 6.96
C ILE A 70 33.84 47.21 8.41
N THR A 71 32.66 46.66 8.69
CA THR A 71 32.31 46.14 10.02
C THR A 71 32.83 44.72 10.21
N GLU A 72 32.95 44.28 11.46
CA GLU A 72 33.38 42.91 11.81
C GLU A 72 32.49 41.84 11.15
N HIS A 73 31.17 42.00 11.20
CA HIS A 73 30.22 41.10 10.53
C HIS A 73 30.41 41.05 9.01
N LYS A 74 30.81 42.17 8.39
CA LYS A 74 31.10 42.22 6.95
C LYS A 74 32.44 41.54 6.65
N LYS A 75 33.45 41.73 7.50
CA LYS A 75 34.75 41.05 7.42
C LYS A 75 34.58 39.52 7.50
N ASP A 76 33.88 39.00 8.50
CA ASP A 76 33.67 37.56 8.68
C ASP A 76 32.96 36.92 7.47
N LYS A 77 31.93 37.59 6.94
CA LYS A 77 31.23 37.14 5.73
C LYS A 77 32.11 37.10 4.49
N ILE A 78 32.98 38.08 4.30
CA ILE A 78 33.88 38.11 3.13
C ILE A 78 34.93 37.01 3.25
N LEU A 79 35.48 36.78 4.44
CA LEU A 79 36.42 35.69 4.69
C LEU A 79 35.79 34.31 4.44
N GLU A 80 34.55 34.11 4.90
CA GLU A 80 33.79 32.88 4.60
C GLU A 80 33.57 32.71 3.08
N MET A 81 33.24 33.78 2.36
CA MET A 81 33.11 33.77 0.90
C MET A 81 34.43 33.42 0.18
N LEU A 82 35.57 33.93 0.66
CA LEU A 82 36.89 33.61 0.12
C LEU A 82 37.27 32.15 0.40
N ALA A 83 36.95 31.63 1.58
CA ALA A 83 37.19 30.23 1.94
C ALA A 83 36.36 29.26 1.07
N ILE A 84 35.10 29.60 0.75
CA ILE A 84 34.24 28.83 -0.16
C ILE A 84 34.82 28.80 -1.58
N LYS A 85 35.41 29.91 -2.06
CA LYS A 85 36.04 30.00 -3.39
C LYS A 85 37.25 29.08 -3.54
N ASN A 86 37.94 28.77 -2.44
CA ASN A 86 39.10 27.86 -2.40
C ASN A 86 38.71 26.38 -2.25
N HIS A 87 37.42 26.09 -2.03
CA HIS A 87 36.87 24.75 -1.99
C HIS A 87 36.27 24.42 -3.37
N ASP A 88 37.06 23.81 -4.26
CA ASP A 88 36.64 23.39 -5.62
C ASP A 88 35.62 22.22 -5.64
N GLY A 89 34.81 22.08 -4.60
CA GLY A 89 33.80 21.02 -4.48
C GLY A 89 32.40 21.62 -4.39
N PRO A 90 31.40 21.12 -5.14
CA PRO A 90 30.03 21.53 -4.91
C PRO A 90 29.66 21.20 -3.46
N MET A 91 29.22 22.20 -2.71
CA MET A 91 28.63 21.96 -1.38
C MET A 91 27.27 21.29 -1.59
N THR A 92 27.30 19.98 -1.76
CA THR A 92 26.12 19.19 -2.03
C THR A 92 25.29 19.15 -0.77
N ASN A 93 24.21 19.94 -0.74
CA ASN A 93 23.26 19.92 0.36
C ASN A 93 22.75 18.47 0.53
N ILE A 94 23.08 17.85 1.65
CA ILE A 94 22.81 16.43 1.95
C ILE A 94 21.32 16.11 1.73
N TYR A 95 20.43 17.05 2.05
CA TYR A 95 19.00 16.90 1.80
C TYR A 95 18.64 16.78 0.32
N ILE A 96 19.34 17.49 -0.57
CA ILE A 96 19.09 17.43 -2.02
C ILE A 96 19.49 16.05 -2.57
N GLU A 97 20.59 15.46 -2.10
CA GLU A 97 21.01 14.11 -2.52
C GLU A 97 20.04 13.03 -2.04
N LEU A 98 19.56 13.15 -0.79
CA LEU A 98 18.52 12.26 -0.27
C LEU A 98 17.23 12.37 -1.09
N LEU A 99 16.77 13.59 -1.38
CA LEU A 99 15.57 13.79 -2.19
C LEU A 99 15.73 13.30 -3.63
N LYS A 100 16.90 13.49 -4.25
CA LYS A 100 17.18 12.94 -5.59
C LYS A 100 17.14 11.41 -5.59
N LYS A 101 17.68 10.78 -4.55
CA LYS A 101 17.63 9.34 -4.37
C LYS A 101 16.18 8.86 -4.24
N ASP A 102 15.41 9.48 -3.35
CA ASP A 102 14.00 9.11 -3.13
C ASP A 102 13.16 9.26 -4.41
N ILE A 103 13.37 10.35 -5.17
CA ILE A 103 12.70 10.55 -6.47
C ILE A 103 13.09 9.45 -7.46
N ASN A 104 14.38 9.10 -7.54
CA ASN A 104 14.86 8.06 -8.43
C ASN A 104 14.33 6.67 -8.03
N ASP A 105 14.23 6.39 -6.74
CA ASP A 105 13.67 5.14 -6.22
C ASP A 105 12.17 5.02 -6.60
N ILE A 106 11.40 6.11 -6.45
CA ILE A 106 9.99 6.17 -6.89
C ILE A 106 9.86 6.02 -8.42
N ASP A 107 10.74 6.67 -9.18
CA ASP A 107 10.69 6.62 -10.65
C ASP A 107 11.04 5.21 -11.17
N LEU A 108 11.96 4.51 -10.50
CA LEU A 108 12.26 3.10 -10.75
C LEU A 108 11.07 2.19 -10.41
N GLU A 109 10.37 2.44 -9.30
CA GLU A 109 9.13 1.71 -8.94
C GLU A 109 7.99 1.93 -9.94
N LEU A 110 7.87 3.13 -10.53
CA LEU A 110 6.86 3.42 -11.53
C LEU A 110 7.21 2.87 -12.93
N LYS A 111 8.49 2.90 -13.30
CA LYS A 111 9.00 2.45 -14.61
C LYS A 111 9.10 0.93 -14.70
N TYR A 112 9.48 0.30 -13.59
CA TYR A 112 9.45 -1.13 -13.40
C TYR A 112 8.51 -1.39 -12.22
N PRO A 113 7.19 -1.27 -12.43
CA PRO A 113 6.23 -1.72 -11.43
C PRO A 113 6.56 -3.18 -11.25
N THR A 114 7.27 -3.50 -10.18
CA THR A 114 7.59 -4.88 -9.92
C THR A 114 6.24 -5.54 -9.79
N ASP A 115 5.99 -6.57 -10.59
CA ASP A 115 5.03 -7.62 -10.27
C ASP A 115 5.54 -8.37 -9.02
N LYS A 116 5.88 -7.63 -7.95
CA LYS A 116 5.88 -8.13 -6.59
C LYS A 116 4.41 -8.14 -6.18
N GLU A 117 3.64 -8.99 -6.84
CA GLU A 117 2.63 -9.69 -6.08
C GLU A 117 3.37 -10.34 -4.91
N PRO A 118 2.95 -10.12 -3.66
CA PRO A 118 3.66 -10.66 -2.51
C PRO A 118 3.88 -12.14 -2.75
N ILE A 119 5.03 -12.69 -2.34
CA ILE A 119 5.32 -14.13 -2.44
C ILE A 119 4.17 -15.00 -1.85
N GLU A 120 3.35 -14.41 -0.97
CA GLU A 120 2.07 -14.95 -0.51
C GLU A 120 0.99 -15.13 -1.59
N LYS A 121 0.84 -14.22 -2.57
CA LYS A 121 -0.24 -14.30 -3.58
C LYS A 121 -0.03 -15.42 -4.60
N VAL A 122 1.21 -15.67 -5.03
CA VAL A 122 1.53 -16.83 -5.91
C VAL A 122 1.25 -18.16 -5.19
N SER A 123 1.52 -18.21 -3.88
CA SER A 123 1.18 -19.33 -3.01
C SER A 123 -0.35 -19.50 -2.86
N ILE A 124 -1.06 -18.39 -2.65
CA ILE A 124 -2.52 -18.36 -2.49
C ILE A 124 -3.23 -18.73 -3.80
N ASP A 125 -2.82 -18.23 -4.96
CA ASP A 125 -3.44 -18.55 -6.25
C ASP A 125 -3.23 -20.01 -6.63
N SER A 126 -2.04 -20.55 -6.32
CA SER A 126 -1.78 -22.00 -6.44
C SER A 126 -2.73 -22.80 -5.54
N ARG A 127 -2.94 -22.34 -4.29
CA ARG A 127 -3.84 -22.97 -3.34
C ARG A 127 -5.32 -22.85 -3.73
N ILE A 128 -5.75 -21.71 -4.26
CA ILE A 128 -7.10 -21.48 -4.79
C ILE A 128 -7.36 -22.47 -5.93
N LYS A 129 -6.42 -22.59 -6.87
CA LYS A 129 -6.54 -23.50 -8.01
C LYS A 129 -6.62 -24.98 -7.59
N GLU A 130 -5.92 -25.37 -6.54
CA GLU A 130 -6.06 -26.70 -5.94
C GLU A 130 -7.45 -26.90 -5.32
N LEU A 131 -7.90 -25.94 -4.52
CA LEU A 131 -9.20 -25.98 -3.85
C LEU A 131 -10.38 -25.96 -4.84
N GLU A 132 -10.25 -25.26 -5.96
CA GLU A 132 -11.23 -25.26 -7.05
C GLU A 132 -11.33 -26.64 -7.71
N LYS A 133 -10.19 -27.27 -8.03
CA LYS A 133 -10.16 -28.64 -8.56
C LYS A 133 -10.76 -29.65 -7.59
N GLU A 134 -10.47 -29.51 -6.30
CA GLU A 134 -11.03 -30.37 -5.26
C GLU A 134 -12.55 -30.19 -5.14
N ASN A 135 -13.03 -28.94 -5.13
CA ASN A 135 -14.45 -28.63 -5.14
C ASN A 135 -15.18 -29.20 -6.37
N GLU A 136 -14.57 -29.12 -7.55
CA GLU A 136 -15.14 -29.68 -8.76
C GLU A 136 -15.26 -31.21 -8.68
N LYS A 137 -14.22 -31.90 -8.18
CA LYS A 137 -14.26 -33.34 -7.93
C LYS A 137 -15.38 -33.71 -6.95
N LEU A 138 -15.46 -33.06 -5.79
CA LEU A 138 -16.48 -33.32 -4.77
C LEU A 138 -17.89 -33.08 -5.32
N ARG A 139 -18.11 -31.99 -6.07
CA ARG A 139 -19.39 -31.72 -6.74
C ARG A 139 -19.75 -32.83 -7.73
N SER A 140 -18.78 -33.36 -8.47
CA SER A 140 -18.99 -34.47 -9.39
C SER A 140 -19.35 -35.77 -8.67
N GLU A 141 -18.71 -36.05 -7.53
CA GLU A 141 -18.98 -37.22 -6.69
C GLU A 141 -20.35 -37.16 -6.04
N ILE A 142 -20.72 -36.00 -5.47
CA ILE A 142 -22.08 -35.76 -4.96
C ILE A 142 -23.12 -35.96 -6.06
N LYS A 143 -22.85 -35.46 -7.28
CA LYS A 143 -23.75 -35.63 -8.43
C LYS A 143 -23.87 -37.11 -8.83
N LYS A 144 -22.79 -37.89 -8.78
CA LYS A 144 -22.79 -39.34 -9.02
C LYS A 144 -23.58 -40.08 -7.92
N ALA A 145 -23.34 -39.78 -6.65
CA ALA A 145 -24.07 -40.35 -5.52
C ALA A 145 -25.58 -40.04 -5.59
N LYS A 146 -25.94 -38.78 -5.93
CA LYS A 146 -27.34 -38.39 -6.17
C LYS A 146 -27.95 -39.13 -7.36
N LYS A 147 -27.20 -39.37 -8.45
CA LYS A 147 -27.68 -40.16 -9.60
C LYS A 147 -27.95 -41.62 -9.21
N HIS A 148 -27.12 -42.22 -8.35
CA HIS A 148 -27.36 -43.58 -7.86
C HIS A 148 -28.62 -43.67 -6.97
N ASN A 149 -28.98 -42.59 -6.27
CA ASN A 149 -30.20 -42.51 -5.47
C ASN A 149 -31.42 -41.92 -6.21
N ALA A 150 -31.27 -41.47 -7.46
CA ALA A 150 -32.34 -40.79 -8.21
C ALA A 150 -33.53 -41.70 -8.55
N ARG A 151 -33.34 -43.03 -8.53
CA ARG A 151 -34.40 -44.02 -8.73
C ARG A 151 -35.12 -44.43 -7.45
N GLY A 152 -34.72 -43.92 -6.27
CA GLY A 152 -35.29 -44.34 -4.99
C GLY A 152 -35.22 -45.85 -4.74
N ALA A 153 -34.25 -46.54 -5.34
CA ALA A 153 -34.11 -47.98 -5.23
C ALA A 153 -33.44 -48.35 -3.90
N GLY A 154 -34.25 -48.78 -2.94
CA GLY A 154 -33.82 -49.22 -1.61
C GLY A 154 -34.87 -48.92 -0.55
N ARG A 155 -34.89 -49.71 0.54
CA ARG A 155 -35.69 -49.34 1.71
C ARG A 155 -35.05 -48.10 2.33
N LYS A 156 -35.81 -46.99 2.40
CA LYS A 156 -35.37 -45.79 3.14
C LYS A 156 -35.06 -46.22 4.58
N ALA A 157 -33.88 -45.84 5.08
CA ALA A 157 -33.55 -46.08 6.48
C ALA A 157 -34.61 -45.41 7.35
N SER A 158 -35.19 -46.15 8.29
CA SER A 158 -36.25 -45.65 9.18
C SER A 158 -35.74 -44.59 10.15
N PHE A 159 -34.43 -44.56 10.43
CA PHE A 159 -33.78 -43.64 11.34
C PHE A 159 -32.50 -43.07 10.72
N THR A 160 -32.26 -41.79 10.97
CA THR A 160 -30.99 -41.11 10.73
C THR A 160 -29.93 -41.52 11.75
N ASP A 161 -28.65 -41.29 11.45
CA ASP A 161 -27.56 -41.63 12.37
C ASP A 161 -27.68 -40.86 13.69
N GLN A 162 -28.14 -39.61 13.64
CA GLN A 162 -28.41 -38.78 14.83
C GLN A 162 -29.50 -39.40 15.72
N GLU A 163 -30.60 -39.89 15.13
CA GLU A 163 -31.67 -40.55 15.88
C GLU A 163 -31.19 -41.87 16.50
N LYS A 164 -30.33 -42.63 15.81
CA LYS A 164 -29.72 -43.84 16.36
C LYS A 164 -28.84 -43.53 17.58
N GLU A 165 -28.05 -42.45 17.52
CA GLU A 165 -27.25 -41.99 18.66
C GLU A 165 -28.12 -41.54 19.83
N MET A 166 -29.24 -40.84 19.57
CA MET A 166 -30.21 -40.47 20.60
C MET A 166 -30.83 -41.70 21.28
N ILE A 167 -31.21 -42.73 20.50
CA ILE A 167 -31.74 -43.99 21.05
C ILE A 167 -30.69 -44.66 21.97
N LYS A 168 -29.42 -44.70 21.56
CA LYS A 168 -28.31 -45.22 22.39
C LYS A 168 -28.11 -44.39 23.66
N MET A 169 -28.19 -43.07 23.57
CA MET A 169 -28.07 -42.16 24.70
C MET A 169 -29.21 -42.37 25.73
N TYR A 170 -30.46 -42.42 25.29
CA TYR A 170 -31.58 -42.68 26.20
C TYR A 170 -31.50 -44.07 26.82
N ARG A 171 -30.93 -45.06 26.12
CA ARG A 171 -30.66 -46.38 26.70
C ARG A 171 -29.64 -46.31 27.83
N ILE A 172 -28.58 -45.51 27.70
CA ILE A 172 -27.61 -45.23 28.77
C ILE A 172 -28.30 -44.56 29.97
N GLN A 173 -29.27 -43.67 29.72
CA GLN A 173 -30.13 -43.06 30.75
C GLN A 173 -31.15 -44.02 31.37
N ARG A 174 -31.03 -45.33 31.12
CA ARG A 174 -31.88 -46.41 31.64
C ARG A 174 -33.33 -46.39 31.16
N LYS A 175 -33.63 -45.76 30.02
CA LYS A 175 -34.93 -45.96 29.36
C LYS A 175 -35.07 -47.40 28.86
N THR A 176 -36.26 -47.96 29.01
CA THR A 176 -36.58 -49.32 28.57
C THR A 176 -36.78 -49.37 27.06
N ILE A 177 -36.60 -50.56 26.47
CA ILE A 177 -36.81 -50.76 25.03
C ILE A 177 -38.27 -50.44 24.64
N ALA A 178 -39.23 -50.70 25.53
CA ALA A 178 -40.63 -50.38 25.32
C ALA A 178 -40.89 -48.86 25.30
N GLU A 179 -40.35 -48.13 26.27
CA GLU A 179 -40.45 -46.65 26.31
C GLU A 179 -39.80 -46.02 25.06
N LEU A 180 -38.64 -46.53 24.63
CA LEU A 180 -37.97 -46.04 23.42
C LEU A 180 -38.77 -46.35 22.15
N ALA A 181 -39.40 -47.53 22.08
CA ALA A 181 -40.25 -47.89 20.95
C ALA A 181 -41.46 -46.95 20.85
N GLU A 182 -42.04 -46.56 21.99
CA GLU A 182 -43.13 -45.58 22.04
C GLU A 182 -42.64 -44.15 21.70
N MET A 183 -41.53 -43.70 22.28
CA MET A 183 -40.95 -42.37 22.04
C MET A 183 -40.60 -42.14 20.57
N PHE A 184 -40.09 -43.17 19.88
CA PHE A 184 -39.68 -43.11 18.48
C PHE A 184 -40.70 -43.74 17.53
N ASN A 185 -41.91 -44.06 18.03
CA ASN A 185 -43.03 -44.63 17.29
C ASN A 185 -42.63 -45.79 16.35
N CYS A 186 -41.92 -46.78 16.89
CA CYS A 186 -41.40 -47.91 16.13
C CYS A 186 -41.49 -49.24 16.91
N SER A 187 -41.06 -50.34 16.30
CA SER A 187 -41.13 -51.64 16.98
C SER A 187 -40.01 -51.82 17.99
N THR A 188 -40.30 -52.54 19.08
CA THR A 188 -39.30 -52.92 20.10
C THR A 188 -38.11 -53.68 19.49
N GLY A 189 -38.37 -54.54 18.50
CA GLY A 189 -37.33 -55.25 17.76
C GLY A 189 -36.40 -54.33 16.98
N LEU A 190 -36.91 -53.21 16.43
CA LEU A 190 -36.10 -52.22 15.72
C LEU A 190 -35.23 -51.44 16.69
N ILE A 191 -35.75 -51.03 17.85
CA ILE A 191 -34.95 -50.42 18.92
C ILE A 191 -33.85 -51.37 19.41
N HIS A 192 -34.19 -52.64 19.67
CA HIS A 192 -33.21 -53.64 20.12
C HIS A 192 -32.09 -53.81 19.09
N LYS A 193 -32.43 -53.82 17.79
CA LYS A 193 -31.43 -53.85 16.72
C LYS A 193 -30.53 -52.62 16.73
N ILE A 194 -31.07 -51.41 16.87
CA ILE A 194 -30.30 -50.15 16.87
C ILE A 194 -29.34 -50.07 18.06
N ILE A 195 -29.74 -50.57 19.23
CA ILE A 195 -28.89 -50.58 20.42
C ILE A 195 -27.70 -51.53 20.26
N ASN A 196 -27.90 -52.65 19.56
CA ASN A 196 -26.92 -53.73 19.42
C ASN A 196 -26.15 -53.72 18.08
N GLU A 197 -26.50 -52.83 17.14
CA GLU A 197 -25.69 -52.47 15.97
C GLU A 197 -24.41 -51.73 16.40
#